data_AF-A0A2A4QSG9-F1
#
_entry.id   AF-A0A2A4QSG9-F1
#
_cell.length_a   1.000
_cell.length_b   1.000
_cell.length_c   1.000
_cell.angle_alpha   90.00
_cell.angle_beta   90.00
_cell.angle_gamma   90.00
#
_symmetry.space_group_name_H-M   'P 1'
#
loop_
_entity.id
_entity.type
_entity.pdbx_description
1 polymer ?
#
loop_
_entity_poly.entity_id
_entity_poly.type
_entity_poly.pdbx_seq_one_letter_code
_entity_poly.pdbx_strand_id
1 'polypeptide(L)'
;MDGFHVIMKGKYIGPEKPGPWANIFYKLKIDVFKLGPLFVILGLSWLILTYALWTNQEWTLIFGVIISILTLWYIKVGTFISIITIALLLIFKQQLGL
;
A
#
# COMPACT_ATOMS: atom_id res chain seq x y z
N MET A 1 -1.44 11.02 1.86
CA MET A 1 -0.85 12.37 2.03
C MET A 1 0.30 12.62 1.06
N ASP A 2 1.34 11.78 1.04
CA ASP A 2 2.52 12.00 0.19
C ASP A 2 2.25 11.93 -1.32
N GLY A 3 1.40 11.00 -1.78
CA GLY A 3 0.97 10.93 -3.17
C GLY A 3 0.23 12.18 -3.68
N PHE A 4 -0.61 12.80 -2.84
CA PHE A 4 -1.24 14.08 -3.17
C PHE A 4 -0.20 15.22 -3.21
N HIS A 5 0.76 15.20 -2.31
CA HIS A 5 1.81 16.22 -2.26
C HIS A 5 2.64 16.24 -3.54
N VAL A 6 3.09 15.07 -4.03
CA VAL A 6 3.87 15.00 -5.27
C VAL A 6 3.06 15.40 -6.50
N ILE A 7 1.75 15.10 -6.54
CA ILE A 7 0.87 15.56 -7.62
C ILE A 7 0.77 17.09 -7.62
N MET A 8 0.64 17.72 -6.46
CA MET A 8 0.45 19.18 -6.34
C MET A 8 1.75 19.98 -6.43
N LYS A 9 2.87 19.41 -5.99
CA LYS A 9 4.14 20.13 -5.80
C LYS A 9 5.29 19.59 -6.67
N GLY A 10 5.08 18.50 -7.40
CA GLY A 10 6.11 17.85 -8.21
C GLY A 10 7.21 17.15 -7.42
N LYS A 11 7.10 17.09 -6.08
CA LYS A 11 8.08 16.43 -5.20
C LYS A 11 7.39 15.74 -4.03
N TYR A 12 8.01 14.67 -3.52
CA TYR A 12 7.57 14.01 -2.29
C TYR A 12 7.92 14.83 -1.06
N ILE A 13 7.26 14.54 0.06
CA ILE A 13 7.54 15.16 1.36
C ILE A 13 8.91 14.68 1.86
N GLY A 14 9.78 15.63 2.20
CA GLY A 14 11.11 15.35 2.77
C GLY A 14 12.25 15.71 1.82
N PRO A 15 13.37 14.96 1.84
CA PRO A 15 14.57 15.27 1.05
C PRO A 15 14.32 15.14 -0.46
N GLU A 16 15.18 15.76 -1.28
CA GLU A 16 15.05 15.75 -2.75
C GLU A 16 15.00 14.33 -3.34
N LYS A 17 15.82 13.42 -2.79
CA LYS A 17 15.79 12.02 -3.18
C LYS A 17 14.70 11.29 -2.38
N PRO A 18 13.71 10.66 -3.04
CA PRO A 18 12.70 9.89 -2.35
C PRO A 18 13.29 8.66 -1.63
N GLY A 19 12.46 8.05 -0.78
CA GLY A 19 12.89 6.96 0.10
C GLY A 19 13.43 5.72 -0.62
N PRO A 20 13.94 4.72 0.14
CA PRO A 20 14.64 3.55 -0.43
C PRO A 20 13.85 2.77 -1.48
N TRP A 21 12.52 2.79 -1.41
CA TRP A 21 11.61 2.17 -2.39
C TRP A 21 11.84 2.74 -3.81
N ALA A 22 12.24 4.00 -3.94
CA ALA A 22 12.46 4.65 -5.22
C ALA A 22 13.57 3.98 -6.03
N ASN A 23 14.53 3.34 -5.38
CA ASN A 23 15.60 2.59 -6.04
C ASN A 23 15.08 1.43 -6.89
N ILE A 24 13.94 0.83 -6.53
CA ILE A 24 13.30 -0.23 -7.33
C ILE A 24 12.85 0.36 -8.68
N PHE A 25 12.15 1.50 -8.65
CA PHE A 25 11.63 2.16 -9.84
C PHE A 25 12.72 2.81 -10.69
N TYR A 26 13.75 3.37 -10.07
CA TYR A 26 14.91 3.89 -10.80
C TYR A 26 15.60 2.79 -11.62
N LYS A 27 15.76 1.57 -11.07
CA LYS A 27 16.28 0.42 -11.83
C LYS A 27 15.40 0.05 -13.02
N LEU A 28 14.08 0.25 -12.90
CA LEU A 28 13.12 0.05 -13.97
C LEU A 28 12.99 1.24 -14.93
N LYS A 29 13.79 2.30 -14.75
CA LYS A 29 13.73 3.56 -15.52
C LYS A 29 12.36 4.25 -15.44
N ILE A 30 11.64 4.05 -14.34
CA ILE A 30 10.35 4.69 -14.08
C ILE A 30 10.58 6.02 -13.36
N ASP A 31 9.91 7.08 -13.82
CA ASP A 31 9.89 8.37 -13.14
C ASP A 31 9.04 8.30 -11.87
N VAL A 32 9.73 8.27 -10.73
CA VAL A 32 9.11 8.16 -9.41
C VAL A 32 8.19 9.32 -9.07
N PHE A 33 8.41 10.52 -9.61
CA PHE A 33 7.58 11.68 -9.30
C PHE A 33 6.21 11.62 -9.98
N LYS A 34 6.04 10.74 -10.96
CA LYS A 34 4.74 10.44 -11.59
C LYS A 34 3.94 9.35 -10.88
N LEU A 35 4.49 8.73 -9.84
CA LEU A 35 3.81 7.67 -9.08
C LEU A 35 2.81 8.18 -8.03
N GLY A 36 2.64 9.49 -7.90
CA GLY A 36 1.67 10.08 -6.97
C GLY A 36 0.26 9.45 -7.01
N PRO A 37 -0.37 9.31 -8.18
CA PRO A 37 -1.67 8.64 -8.31
C PRO A 37 -1.67 7.20 -7.79
N LEU A 38 -0.60 6.43 -8.04
CA LEU A 38 -0.46 5.07 -7.53
C LEU A 38 -0.49 5.03 -6.00
N PHE A 39 0.26 5.92 -5.34
CA PHE A 39 0.25 6.03 -3.88
C PHE A 39 -1.11 6.45 -3.33
N VAL A 40 -1.84 7.32 -4.04
CA VAL A 40 -3.21 7.72 -3.65
C VAL A 40 -4.14 6.52 -3.73
N ILE A 41 -4.12 5.78 -4.83
CA ILE A 41 -4.97 4.58 -5.03
C ILE A 41 -4.67 3.55 -3.95
N LEU A 42 -3.40 3.19 -3.74
CA LEU A 42 -3.01 2.21 -2.72
C LEU A 42 -3.41 2.68 -1.31
N GLY A 43 -3.25 3.96 -1.00
CA GLY A 43 -3.68 4.54 0.26
C GLY A 43 -5.20 4.43 0.47
N LEU A 44 -6.00 4.74 -0.55
CA LEU A 44 -7.45 4.56 -0.50
C LEU A 44 -7.85 3.09 -0.37
N SER A 45 -7.15 2.19 -1.07
CA SER A 45 -7.37 0.74 -0.94
C SER A 45 -7.13 0.24 0.48
N TRP A 46 -6.12 0.74 1.19
CA TRP A 46 -5.92 0.43 2.61
C TRP A 46 -7.08 0.91 3.49
N LEU A 47 -7.64 2.09 3.22
CA LEU A 47 -8.83 2.58 3.95
C LEU A 47 -10.07 1.72 3.65
N ILE A 48 -10.26 1.32 2.40
CA ILE A 48 -11.33 0.40 1.98
C ILE A 48 -11.17 -0.95 2.68
N LEU A 49 -9.94 -1.47 2.81
CA LEU A 49 -9.67 -2.70 3.54
C LEU A 49 -10.07 -2.58 5.02
N THR A 50 -9.73 -1.47 5.68
CA THR A 50 -10.15 -1.23 7.07
C THR A 50 -11.68 -1.21 7.19
N TYR A 51 -12.37 -0.56 6.26
CA TYR A 51 -13.84 -0.57 6.23
C TYR A 51 -14.41 -1.98 5.99
N ALA A 52 -13.81 -2.75 5.10
CA ALA A 52 -14.22 -4.12 4.79
C ALA A 52 -14.07 -5.05 5.99
N LEU A 53 -12.94 -4.93 6.71
CA LEU A 53 -12.69 -5.62 7.98
C LEU A 53 -13.72 -5.23 9.04
N TRP A 54 -14.01 -3.93 9.18
CA TRP A 54 -14.98 -3.44 10.16
C TRP A 54 -16.41 -3.94 9.89
N THR A 55 -16.77 -4.11 8.62
CA THR A 55 -18.12 -4.53 8.20
C THR A 55 -18.22 -6.01 7.84
N ASN A 56 -17.17 -6.79 8.11
CA ASN A 56 -17.09 -8.24 7.84
C ASN A 56 -17.50 -8.63 6.40
N GLN A 57 -17.01 -7.89 5.39
CA GLN A 57 -17.32 -8.20 4.00
C GLN A 57 -16.64 -9.50 3.54
N GLU A 58 -17.32 -10.31 2.72
CA GLU A 58 -16.81 -11.61 2.26
C GLU A 58 -15.55 -11.49 1.38
N TRP A 59 -15.40 -10.39 0.64
CA TRP A 59 -14.24 -10.14 -0.23
C TRP A 59 -12.99 -9.64 0.54
N THR A 60 -13.10 -9.41 1.86
CA THR A 60 -12.04 -8.83 2.68
C THR A 60 -10.74 -9.62 2.61
N LEU A 61 -10.80 -10.95 2.63
CA LEU A 61 -9.61 -11.80 2.58
C LEU A 61 -8.83 -11.58 1.26
N ILE A 62 -9.51 -11.75 0.13
CA ILE A 62 -8.89 -11.67 -1.19
C ILE A 62 -8.34 -10.26 -1.43
N PHE A 63 -9.16 -9.23 -1.17
CA PHE A 63 -8.73 -7.85 -1.35
C PHE A 63 -7.57 -7.48 -0.43
N GLY A 64 -7.63 -7.88 0.85
CA GLY A 64 -6.58 -7.61 1.82
C GLY A 64 -5.24 -8.24 1.46
N VAL A 65 -5.26 -9.49 0.96
CA VAL A 65 -4.05 -10.17 0.46
C VAL A 65 -3.48 -9.44 -0.76
N ILE A 66 -4.32 -9.10 -1.75
CA ILE A 66 -3.89 -8.38 -2.96
C ILE A 66 -3.23 -7.04 -2.59
N ILE A 67 -3.90 -6.22 -1.78
CA ILE A 67 -3.37 -4.90 -1.38
C ILE A 67 -2.08 -5.03 -0.58
N SER A 68 -2.00 -6.02 0.32
CA SER A 68 -0.80 -6.26 1.10
C SER A 68 0.38 -6.65 0.19
N ILE A 69 0.19 -7.54 -0.78
CA ILE A 69 1.23 -7.93 -1.75
C ILE A 69 1.67 -6.73 -2.59
N LEU A 70 0.71 -5.96 -3.12
CA LEU A 70 0.96 -4.78 -3.94
C LEU A 70 1.72 -3.67 -3.20
N THR A 71 1.89 -3.76 -1.88
CA THR A 71 2.54 -2.76 -1.04
C THR A 71 3.80 -3.28 -0.34
N LEU A 72 4.20 -4.54 -0.57
CA LEU A 72 5.43 -5.12 -0.01
C LEU A 72 6.70 -4.36 -0.43
N TRP A 73 6.67 -3.65 -1.55
CA TRP A 73 7.80 -2.86 -2.05
C TRP A 73 8.03 -1.54 -1.29
N TYR A 74 7.24 -1.22 -0.26
CA TYR A 74 7.47 -0.05 0.60
C TYR A 74 8.77 -0.15 1.44
N ILE A 75 9.42 -1.32 1.47
CA ILE A 75 10.71 -1.71 2.09
C ILE A 75 10.78 -1.59 3.62
N LYS A 76 10.15 -0.58 4.23
CA LYS A 76 10.19 -0.33 5.68
C LYS A 76 8.85 -0.67 6.35
N VAL A 77 8.26 0.33 7.01
CA VAL A 77 7.02 0.22 7.80
C VAL A 77 5.89 -0.39 6.98
N GLY A 78 5.77 -0.03 5.70
CA GLY A 78 4.76 -0.59 4.82
C GLY A 78 4.87 -2.11 4.65
N THR A 79 6.08 -2.62 4.40
CA THR A 79 6.30 -4.07 4.25
C THR A 79 5.95 -4.82 5.54
N PHE A 80 6.33 -4.27 6.70
CA PHE A 80 5.99 -4.85 7.99
C PHE A 80 4.47 -4.92 8.20
N ILE A 81 3.76 -3.82 7.94
CA ILE A 81 2.29 -3.78 8.01
C ILE A 81 1.69 -4.82 7.06
N SER A 82 2.11 -4.86 5.79
CA SER A 82 1.61 -5.81 4.80
C SER A 82 1.82 -7.27 5.22
N ILE A 83 2.98 -7.62 5.76
CA ILE A 83 3.27 -8.99 6.22
C ILE A 83 2.37 -9.37 7.40
N ILE A 84 2.24 -8.48 8.39
CA ILE A 84 1.35 -8.72 9.53
C ILE A 84 -0.09 -8.85 9.07
N THR A 85 -0.56 -7.98 8.18
CA THR A 85 -1.91 -8.06 7.63
C THR A 85 -2.14 -9.39 6.92
N ILE A 86 -1.21 -9.85 6.08
CA ILE A 86 -1.31 -11.18 5.44
C ILE A 86 -1.40 -12.29 6.49
N ALA A 87 -0.52 -12.27 7.51
CA ALA A 87 -0.52 -13.29 8.55
C ALA A 87 -1.86 -13.32 9.31
N LEU A 88 -2.36 -12.15 9.73
CA LEU A 88 -3.63 -12.04 10.45
C LEU A 88 -4.81 -12.50 9.58
N LEU A 89 -4.87 -12.07 8.32
CA LEU A 89 -5.93 -12.49 7.38
C LEU A 89 -5.94 -14.00 7.18
N LEU A 90 -4.78 -14.65 7.11
CA LEU A 90 -4.68 -16.11 6.95
C LEU A 90 -5.03 -16.87 8.24
N ILE A 91 -4.66 -16.35 9.41
CA ILE A 91 -4.98 -16.94 10.71
C ILE A 91 -6.49 -16.85 10.98
N PHE A 92 -7.09 -15.69 10.73
CA PHE A 92 -8.50 -15.42 11.01
C PHE A 92 -9.42 -15.63 9.82
N LYS A 93 -8.95 -16.29 8.75
CA LYS A 93 -9.74 -16.52 7.53
C LYS A 93 -11.10 -17.15 7.81
N GLN A 94 -11.20 -17.99 8.85
CA GLN A 94 -12.46 -18.65 9.22
C GLN A 94 -13.53 -17.68 9.72
N GLN A 95 -13.11 -16.62 10.40
CA GLN A 95 -14.00 -15.58 10.91
C GLN A 95 -14.43 -14.60 9.82
N LEU A 96 -13.74 -14.61 8.68
CA LEU A 96 -14.01 -13.75 7.51
C LEU A 96 -14.92 -14.43 6.46
N GLY A 97 -15.55 -15.56 6.80
CA GLY A 97 -16.52 -16.25 5.94
C GLY A 97 -15.97 -17.43 5.13
N LEU A 98 -14.90 -18.09 5.58
CA LEU A 98 -14.31 -19.30 4.98
C LEU A 98 -14.17 -20.48 5.95
#